data_AF-A0A7M3W9N0-F1
#
_entry.id   AF-A0A7M3W9N0-F1
#
_cell.length_a   1.000
_cell.length_b   1.000
_cell.length_c   1.000
_cell.angle_alpha   90.00
_cell.angle_beta   90.00
_cell.angle_gamma   90.00
#
_symmetry.space_group_name_H-M   'P 1'
#
loop_
_entity.id
_entity.type
_entity.pdbx_description
1 polymer ?
#
loop_
_entity_poly.entity_id
_entity_poly.type
_entity_poly.pdbx_seq_one_letter_code
_entity_poly.pdbx_strand_id
1 'polypeptide(L)'
;GAERVHYDAEFDVRDLISLTEVMDEYDLGPNGAQILAADLLAAQAGDVADQLHTLSGEMMIVDTPGQVELFAFREASNHLIETLGREQSAIIYLFDPMLSRSPSGFVSQMLLSSIVE
;
A
#
# COMPACT_ATOMS: atom_id res chain seq x y z
N GLY A 1 5.92 -6.09 -6.56
CA GLY A 1 6.22 -5.29 -5.34
C GLY A 1 7.66 -4.86 -5.37
N ALA A 2 8.11 -4.04 -4.41
CA ALA A 2 9.50 -3.64 -4.32
C ALA A 2 10.36 -4.78 -3.73
N GLU A 3 11.37 -5.24 -4.49
CA GLU A 3 12.33 -6.25 -4.00
C GLU A 3 13.33 -5.65 -3.01
N ARG A 4 13.63 -4.36 -3.15
CA ARG A 4 14.52 -3.62 -2.26
C ARG A 4 14.02 -2.20 -2.07
N VAL A 5 14.06 -1.73 -0.83
CA VAL A 5 13.83 -0.33 -0.45
C VAL A 5 15.15 0.33 -0.05
N HIS A 6 15.22 1.66 -0.12
CA HIS A 6 16.45 2.44 0.12
C HIS A 6 16.49 3.09 1.50
N TYR A 7 15.72 2.54 2.44
CA TYR A 7 15.60 2.99 3.82
C TYR A 7 15.44 1.78 4.73
N ASP A 8 15.72 1.95 6.02
CA ASP A 8 15.52 0.92 7.03
C ASP A 8 14.09 1.04 7.57
N ALA A 9 13.24 0.08 7.25
CA ALA A 9 11.87 0.04 7.73
C ALA A 9 11.80 -0.60 9.12
N GLU A 10 11.05 0.00 10.06
CA GLU A 10 10.79 -0.59 11.38
C GLU A 10 9.83 -1.78 11.30
N PHE A 11 8.97 -1.79 10.28
CA PHE A 11 8.04 -2.87 9.96
C PHE A 11 8.00 -3.06 8.45
N ASP A 12 8.11 -4.31 8.00
CA ASP A 12 8.11 -4.65 6.58
C ASP A 12 7.14 -5.81 6.30
N VAL A 13 6.13 -5.55 5.46
CA VAL A 13 5.12 -6.55 5.06
C VAL A 13 5.73 -7.75 4.35
N ARG A 14 6.94 -7.60 3.78
CA ARG A 14 7.66 -8.68 3.09
C ARG A 14 8.18 -9.75 4.04
N ASP A 15 8.29 -9.44 5.33
CA ASP A 15 8.62 -10.42 6.37
C ASP A 15 7.43 -11.32 6.71
N LEU A 16 6.21 -10.88 6.38
CA LEU A 16 4.97 -11.64 6.58
C LEU A 16 4.55 -12.40 5.32
N ILE A 17 4.68 -11.76 4.15
CA ILE A 17 4.18 -12.29 2.88
C ILE A 17 5.24 -12.13 1.79
N SER A 18 5.76 -13.25 1.32
CA SER A 18 6.66 -13.31 0.16
C SER A 18 5.87 -13.40 -1.14
N LEU A 19 6.05 -12.42 -2.03
CA LEU A 19 5.42 -12.46 -3.35
C LEU A 19 5.84 -13.66 -4.18
N THR A 20 7.11 -14.09 -4.07
CA THR A 20 7.61 -15.26 -4.80
C THR A 20 6.92 -16.53 -4.33
N GLU A 21 6.74 -16.70 -3.02
CA GLU A 21 6.03 -17.85 -2.46
C GLU A 21 4.55 -17.85 -2.88
N VAL A 22 3.90 -16.68 -2.86
CA VAL A 22 2.51 -16.55 -3.33
C VAL A 22 2.37 -16.91 -4.82
N MET A 23 3.34 -16.51 -5.65
CA MET A 23 3.35 -16.88 -7.08
C MET A 23 3.48 -18.39 -7.26
N ASP A 24 4.42 -19.02 -6.56
CA ASP A 24 4.72 -20.44 -6.69
C ASP A 24 3.60 -21.33 -6.10
N GLU A 25 3.05 -20.97 -4.95
CA GLU A 25 2.02 -21.76 -4.25
C GLU A 25 0.67 -21.73 -4.98
N TYR A 26 0.29 -20.56 -5.51
CA TYR A 26 -1.03 -20.35 -6.13
C TYR A 26 -1.01 -20.35 -7.66
N ASP A 27 0.14 -20.63 -8.28
CA ASP A 27 0.35 -20.61 -9.75
C ASP A 27 -0.10 -19.28 -10.37
N LEU A 28 0.34 -18.18 -9.76
CA LEU A 28 -0.07 -16.82 -10.14
C LEU A 28 1.07 -16.07 -10.84
N GLY A 29 0.68 -15.29 -11.86
CA GLY A 29 1.56 -14.25 -12.39
C GLY A 29 1.76 -13.08 -11.41
N PRO A 30 2.71 -12.18 -11.68
CA PRO A 30 3.10 -11.12 -10.73
C PRO A 30 1.94 -10.24 -10.25
N ASN A 31 1.05 -9.82 -11.15
CA ASN A 31 -0.10 -8.99 -10.78
C ASN A 31 -1.11 -9.76 -9.91
N GLY A 32 -1.37 -11.03 -10.24
CA GLY A 32 -2.28 -11.88 -9.47
C GLY A 32 -1.75 -12.13 -8.06
N ALA A 33 -0.45 -12.39 -7.94
CA ALA A 33 0.20 -12.54 -6.66
C ALA A 33 0.20 -11.26 -5.82
N GLN A 34 0.35 -10.08 -6.43
CA GLN A 34 0.23 -8.81 -5.70
C GLN A 34 -1.18 -8.58 -5.15
N ILE A 35 -2.20 -8.93 -5.93
CA ILE A 35 -3.59 -8.84 -5.50
C ILE A 35 -3.83 -9.78 -4.32
N LEU A 36 -3.44 -11.05 -4.44
CA LEU A 36 -3.61 -12.04 -3.38
C LEU A 36 -2.80 -11.67 -2.13
N ALA A 37 -1.57 -11.19 -2.28
CA ALA A 37 -0.75 -10.74 -1.16
C ALA A 37 -1.40 -9.58 -0.40
N ALA A 38 -2.03 -8.63 -1.09
CA ALA A 38 -2.77 -7.55 -0.45
C ALA A 38 -4.00 -8.08 0.34
N ASP A 39 -4.73 -9.04 -0.23
CA ASP A 39 -5.88 -9.65 0.43
C ASP A 39 -5.45 -10.48 1.67
N LEU A 40 -4.33 -11.21 1.59
CA LEU A 40 -3.73 -11.93 2.71
C LEU A 40 -3.25 -10.98 3.83
N LEU A 41 -2.65 -9.85 3.46
CA LEU A 41 -2.22 -8.83 4.42
C LEU A 41 -3.42 -8.24 5.17
N ALA A 42 -4.51 -7.93 4.45
CA ALA A 42 -5.72 -7.43 5.08
C ALA A 42 -6.38 -8.45 6.00
N ALA A 43 -6.32 -9.75 5.68
CA ALA A 43 -6.80 -10.80 6.58
C ALA A 43 -6.03 -10.85 7.91
N GLN A 44 -4.78 -10.35 7.93
CA GLN A 44 -3.91 -10.25 9.11
C GLN A 44 -3.82 -8.82 9.67
N ALA A 45 -4.71 -7.91 9.26
CA ALA A 45 -4.61 -6.48 9.60
C ALA A 45 -4.59 -6.22 11.11
N GLY A 46 -5.28 -7.04 11.92
CA GLY A 46 -5.24 -6.94 13.38
C GLY A 46 -3.85 -7.20 13.96
N ASP A 47 -3.19 -8.29 13.54
CA ASP A 47 -1.82 -8.63 13.98
C ASP A 47 -0.80 -7.58 13.52
N VAL A 48 -1.01 -7.01 12.34
CA VAL A 48 -0.21 -5.90 11.81
C VAL A 48 -0.41 -4.65 12.66
N ALA A 49 -1.64 -4.29 13.00
CA ALA A 49 -1.95 -3.14 13.84
C ALA A 49 -1.35 -3.29 15.24
N ASP A 50 -1.45 -4.47 15.84
CA ASP A 50 -0.86 -4.75 17.15
C ASP A 50 0.66 -4.56 17.12
N GLN A 51 1.34 -5.07 16.09
CA GLN A 51 2.79 -4.86 15.91
C GLN A 51 3.12 -3.38 15.74
N LEU A 52 2.36 -2.66 14.91
CA LEU A 52 2.56 -1.24 14.66
C LEU A 52 2.31 -0.39 15.92
N HIS A 53 1.37 -0.77 16.78
CA HIS A 53 1.12 -0.12 18.07
C HIS A 53 2.25 -0.32 19.10
N THR A 54 3.13 -1.32 18.91
CA THR A 54 4.33 -1.46 19.74
C THR A 54 5.46 -0.52 19.36
N LEU A 55 5.40 0.06 18.16
CA LEU A 55 6.40 1.01 17.69
C LEU A 55 6.25 2.36 18.41
N SER A 56 7.37 2.96 18.76
CA SER A 56 7.40 4.27 19.42
C SER A 56 7.68 5.37 18.40
N GLY A 57 6.83 6.37 18.32
CA GLY A 57 7.05 7.53 17.46
C GLY A 57 5.92 8.54 17.56
N GLU A 58 6.20 9.80 17.20
CA GLU A 58 5.17 10.84 17.09
C GLU A 58 4.41 10.75 15.76
N MET A 59 5.02 10.14 14.74
CA MET A 59 4.50 10.02 13.39
C MET A 59 4.96 8.70 12.78
N MET A 60 4.04 8.05 12.05
CA MET A 60 4.32 6.87 11.25
C MET A 60 4.21 7.22 9.77
N ILE A 61 5.22 6.84 8.98
CA ILE A 61 5.19 6.97 7.53
C ILE A 61 4.95 5.58 6.95
N VAL A 62 3.84 5.41 6.24
CA VAL A 62 3.49 4.16 5.58
C VAL A 62 3.80 4.30 4.09
N ASP A 63 4.72 3.46 3.59
CA ASP A 63 4.93 3.32 2.15
C ASP A 63 3.93 2.32 1.58
N THR A 64 3.19 2.75 0.56
CA THR A 64 2.09 1.97 -0.02
C THR A 64 2.59 1.16 -1.22
N PRO A 65 1.84 0.13 -1.67
CA PRO A 65 2.21 -0.59 -2.88
C PRO A 65 2.34 0.35 -4.09
N GLY A 66 3.40 0.17 -4.89
CA GLY A 66 3.67 1.06 -6.04
C GLY A 66 2.64 1.02 -7.17
N GLN A 67 1.69 0.08 -7.16
CA GLN A 67 0.53 0.11 -8.05
C GLN A 67 -0.63 0.77 -7.30
N VAL A 68 -1.06 1.93 -7.81
CA VAL A 68 -2.16 2.71 -7.21
C VAL A 68 -3.42 1.86 -7.10
N GLU A 69 -3.66 0.95 -8.03
CA GLU A 69 -4.86 0.14 -8.05
C GLU A 69 -4.99 -0.82 -6.86
N LEU A 70 -3.85 -1.29 -6.33
CA LEU A 70 -3.83 -2.15 -5.15
C LEU A 70 -4.22 -1.37 -3.89
N PHE A 71 -3.90 -0.07 -3.85
CA PHE A 71 -4.22 0.79 -2.71
C PHE A 71 -5.61 1.43 -2.84
N ALA A 72 -5.93 1.98 -4.01
CA ALA A 72 -7.10 2.81 -4.26
C ALA A 72 -8.41 2.04 -4.45
N PHE A 73 -8.36 0.83 -5.03
CA PHE A 73 -9.57 0.12 -5.47
C PHE A 73 -9.84 -1.18 -4.71
N ARG A 74 -9.06 -1.47 -3.66
CA ARG A 74 -9.20 -2.71 -2.89
C ARG A 74 -9.73 -2.41 -1.50
N GLU A 75 -10.74 -3.19 -1.11
CA GLU A 75 -11.30 -3.15 0.25
C GLU A 75 -10.24 -3.49 1.31
N ALA A 76 -9.28 -4.36 0.97
CA ALA A 76 -8.12 -4.71 1.78
C ALA A 76 -7.36 -3.48 2.33
N SER A 77 -7.14 -2.48 1.48
CA SER A 77 -6.41 -1.26 1.84
C SER A 77 -7.25 -0.36 2.74
N ASN A 78 -8.54 -0.23 2.48
CA ASN A 78 -9.47 0.50 3.36
C ASN A 78 -9.52 -0.14 4.76
N HIS A 79 -9.64 -1.47 4.81
CA HIS A 79 -9.67 -2.20 6.08
C HIS A 79 -8.38 -1.98 6.89
N LEU A 80 -7.23 -1.97 6.22
CA LEU A 80 -5.95 -1.71 6.86
C LEU A 80 -5.90 -0.28 7.44
N ILE A 81 -6.29 0.74 6.67
CA ILE A 81 -6.33 2.14 7.13
C ILE A 81 -7.30 2.33 8.31
N GLU A 82 -8.47 1.69 8.26
CA GLU A 82 -9.44 1.73 9.35
C GLU A 82 -8.86 1.14 10.64
N THR A 83 -8.17 0.01 10.52
CA THR A 83 -7.55 -0.68 11.66
C THR A 83 -6.39 0.15 12.26
N LEU A 84 -5.64 0.88 11.42
CA LEU A 84 -4.52 1.72 11.87
C LEU A 84 -4.93 3.08 12.44
N GLY A 85 -6.19 3.49 12.29
CA GLY A 85 -6.70 4.75 12.82
C GLY A 85 -6.90 5.82 11.74
N ARG A 86 -7.97 5.67 10.95
CA ARG A 86 -8.33 6.58 9.86
C ARG A 86 -8.43 8.06 10.28
N GLU A 87 -8.96 8.35 11.46
CA GLU A 87 -9.18 9.73 11.94
C GLU A 87 -7.88 10.50 12.20
N GLN A 88 -6.76 9.81 12.39
CA GLN A 88 -5.44 10.39 12.65
C GLN A 88 -4.48 10.22 11.47
N SER A 89 -4.98 9.74 10.34
CA SER A 89 -4.20 9.44 9.15
C SER A 89 -4.38 10.53 8.08
N ALA A 90 -3.34 10.75 7.28
CA ALA A 90 -3.38 11.61 6.10
C ALA A 90 -2.77 10.88 4.91
N ILE A 91 -3.39 11.03 3.73
CA ILE A 91 -2.91 10.44 2.48
C ILE A 91 -2.13 11.51 1.71
N ILE A 92 -0.89 11.18 1.34
CA ILE A 92 -0.04 12.02 0.50
C ILE A 92 0.01 11.41 -0.89
N TYR A 93 -0.67 12.02 -1.86
CA TYR A 93 -0.61 11.60 -3.26
C TYR A 93 0.53 12.30 -4.00
N LEU A 94 1.48 11.51 -4.51
CA LEU A 94 2.66 12.02 -5.23
C LEU A 94 2.37 12.18 -6.72
N PHE A 95 2.49 13.42 -7.23
CA PHE A 95 2.33 13.72 -8.65
C PHE A 95 3.64 13.52 -9.40
N ASP A 96 3.59 12.79 -10.51
CA ASP A 96 4.70 12.78 -11.48
C ASP A 96 4.63 14.05 -12.34
N PRO A 97 5.59 14.99 -12.20
CA PRO A 97 5.60 16.25 -12.92
C PRO A 97 5.72 16.07 -14.44
N MET A 98 6.26 14.95 -14.92
CA MET A 98 6.36 14.65 -16.35
C MET A 98 4.99 14.36 -16.96
N LEU A 99 4.11 13.71 -16.20
CA LEU A 99 2.72 13.46 -16.60
C LEU A 99 1.87 14.74 -16.46
N SER A 100 2.19 15.62 -15.51
CA SER A 100 1.46 16.89 -15.32
C SER A 100 1.77 17.98 -16.35
N ARG A 101 2.66 17.75 -17.32
CA ARG A 101 3.07 18.78 -18.30
C ARG A 101 1.95 19.22 -19.25
N SER A 102 0.93 18.39 -19.42
CA SER A 102 -0.25 18.70 -20.23
C SER A 102 -1.47 18.92 -19.33
N PRO A 103 -2.42 19.80 -19.71
CA PRO A 103 -3.66 19.97 -18.95
C PRO A 103 -4.40 18.65 -18.74
N SER A 104 -4.45 17.79 -19.76
CA SER A 104 -5.07 16.46 -19.65
C SER A 104 -4.37 15.57 -18.62
N GLY A 105 -3.03 15.53 -18.62
CA GLY A 105 -2.28 14.71 -17.67
C GLY A 105 -2.41 15.21 -16.23
N PHE A 106 -2.42 16.53 -16.02
CA PHE A 106 -2.68 17.12 -14.71
C PHE A 106 -4.09 16.77 -14.20
N VAL A 107 -5.12 16.93 -15.04
CA VAL A 107 -6.50 16.56 -14.67
C VAL A 107 -6.63 15.07 -14.37
N SER A 108 -6.00 14.19 -15.17
CA SER A 108 -6.00 12.75 -14.92
C SER A 108 -5.40 12.40 -13.55
N GLN A 109 -4.27 13.00 -13.17
CA GLN A 109 -3.69 12.77 -11.85
C GLN A 109 -4.56 13.32 -10.72
N MET A 110 -5.20 14.47 -10.91
CA MET A 110 -6.14 15.00 -9.92
C MET A 110 -7.32 14.05 -9.71
N LEU A 111 -7.91 13.53 -10.79
CA LEU A 111 -9.00 12.54 -10.69
C LEU A 111 -8.55 11.27 -9.97
N LEU A 112 -7.35 10.78 -10.25
CA LEU A 112 -6.79 9.63 -9.54
C LEU A 112 -6.61 9.92 -8.05
N SER A 113 -6.15 11.11 -7.67
CA SER A 113 -6.01 11.48 -6.26
C SER A 113 -7.35 11.53 -5.52
N SER A 114 -8.42 12.02 -6.15
CA SER A 114 -9.76 12.07 -5.54
C SER A 114 -10.43 10.71 -5.35
N ILE A 115 -9.89 9.66 -5.96
CA ILE A 115 -10.37 8.28 -5.73
C ILE A 115 -9.81 7.73 -4.42
N VAL A 116 -8.66 8.22 -3.99
CA VAL A 116 -7.93 7.75 -2.82
C VAL A 116 -8.23 8.69 -1.64
N GLU A 117 -9.44 8.57 -1.07
CA GLU A 117 -9.95 9.35 0.08
C GLU A 117 -10.28 8.48 1.31
#